data_AF-A0A8S3DAV2-F1
#
_entry.id   AF-A0A8S3DAV2-F1
#
_cell.length_a   1.000
_cell.length_b   1.000
_cell.length_c   1.000
_cell.angle_alpha   90.00
_cell.angle_beta   90.00
_cell.angle_gamma   90.00
#
_symmetry.space_group_name_H-M   'P 1'
#
loop_
_entity.id
_entity.type
_entity.pdbx_description
1 polymer ?
#
loop_
_entity_poly.entity_id
_entity_poly.type
_entity_poly.pdbx_seq_one_letter_code
_entity_poly.pdbx_strand_id
1 'polypeptide(L)'
;QIPSSLSFVYRGVKQDMRKGYPEGKTFVWWGFSSCTSKLSVLQNEQFLGTTGPRTLFTIECDSGKDIRKYSFFQAEDEILLPAARQFKVVACLSQGKDLYMVQLKEIQPQFPLIELVPKPSPTPGPSPPRPIPIVPNPPIKTKGRNIKN
;
A
#
# COMPACT_ATOMS: atom_id res chain seq x y z
N GLN A 1 8.09 -6.13 -6.36
CA GLN A 1 7.17 -5.44 -5.42
C GLN A 1 5.76 -5.53 -5.98
N ILE A 2 4.76 -5.77 -5.14
CA ILE A 2 3.34 -5.77 -5.54
C ILE A 2 2.81 -4.34 -5.33
N PRO A 3 2.29 -3.68 -6.39
CA PRO A 3 1.81 -2.30 -6.29
C PRO A 3 0.61 -2.20 -5.34
N SER A 4 0.57 -1.12 -4.58
CA SER A 4 -0.52 -0.78 -3.67
C SER A 4 -1.54 0.07 -4.43
N SER A 5 -2.79 -0.39 -4.51
CA SER A 5 -3.93 0.36 -5.04
C SER A 5 -5.01 0.44 -3.98
N LEU A 6 -5.66 1.61 -3.85
CA LEU A 6 -6.82 1.76 -2.97
C LEU A 6 -7.86 0.69 -3.35
N SER A 7 -8.21 -0.14 -2.38
CA SER A 7 -9.09 -1.29 -2.61
C SER A 7 -9.97 -1.55 -1.38
N PHE A 8 -11.15 -2.07 -1.65
CA PHE A 8 -12.02 -2.63 -0.62
C PHE A 8 -11.70 -4.11 -0.47
N VAL A 9 -11.36 -4.50 0.75
CA VAL A 9 -11.11 -5.89 1.11
C VAL A 9 -12.03 -6.30 2.24
N TYR A 10 -12.32 -7.60 2.30
CA TYR A 10 -13.27 -8.16 3.24
C TYR A 10 -12.61 -9.22 4.11
N ARG A 11 -12.99 -9.25 5.39
CA ARG A 11 -12.55 -10.27 6.34
C ARG A 11 -13.72 -10.72 7.21
N GLY A 12 -13.98 -12.02 7.19
CA GLY A 12 -14.96 -12.65 8.08
C GLY A 12 -14.31 -13.22 9.34
N VAL A 13 -14.98 -13.09 10.48
CA VAL A 13 -14.60 -13.71 11.75
C VAL A 13 -15.83 -14.34 12.38
N LYS A 14 -15.77 -15.62 12.77
CA LYS A 14 -16.83 -16.36 13.46
C LYS A 14 -16.89 -16.03 14.96
N GLN A 15 -16.98 -14.75 15.28
CA GLN A 15 -17.09 -14.23 16.63
C GLN A 15 -17.80 -12.86 16.64
N ASP A 16 -18.55 -12.56 17.70
CA ASP A 16 -19.03 -11.19 17.96
C ASP A 16 -17.86 -10.32 18.44
N MET A 17 -17.44 -9.38 17.58
CA MET A 17 -16.34 -8.45 17.86
C MET A 17 -16.83 -7.03 18.18
N ARG A 18 -18.14 -6.79 18.24
CA ARG A 18 -18.77 -5.46 18.38
C ARG A 18 -18.16 -4.60 19.48
N LYS A 19 -17.92 -5.19 20.65
CA LYS A 19 -17.35 -4.47 21.81
C LYS A 19 -15.95 -3.89 21.53
N GLY A 20 -15.19 -4.52 20.63
CA GLY A 20 -13.84 -4.10 20.26
C GLY A 20 -13.79 -2.94 19.27
N TYR A 21 -14.88 -2.72 18.50
CA TYR A 21 -14.92 -1.80 17.36
C TYR A 21 -16.11 -0.84 17.42
N PRO A 22 -16.22 0.01 18.46
CA PRO A 22 -17.20 1.10 18.45
C PRO A 22 -16.88 2.10 17.33
N GLU A 23 -17.93 2.71 16.77
CA GLU A 23 -17.80 3.71 15.71
C GLU A 23 -16.95 4.90 16.16
N GLY A 24 -16.15 5.46 15.25
CA GLY A 24 -15.22 6.56 15.52
C GLY A 24 -13.89 6.14 16.15
N LYS A 25 -13.78 4.90 16.68
CA LYS A 25 -12.54 4.41 17.28
C LYS A 25 -11.41 4.31 16.26
N THR A 26 -10.24 4.77 16.65
CA THR A 26 -8.99 4.54 15.95
C THR A 26 -8.15 3.50 16.69
N PHE A 27 -7.53 2.57 15.95
CA PHE A 27 -6.72 1.52 16.54
C PHE A 27 -5.64 1.04 15.57
N VAL A 28 -4.67 0.28 16.10
CA VAL A 28 -3.62 -0.37 15.31
C VAL A 28 -4.00 -1.85 15.09
N TRP A 29 -3.95 -2.27 13.84
CA TRP A 29 -4.10 -3.66 13.43
C TRP A 29 -2.74 -4.35 13.49
N TRP A 30 -2.46 -5.07 14.57
CA TRP A 30 -1.12 -5.57 14.88
C TRP A 30 -0.68 -6.79 14.08
N GLY A 31 -1.61 -7.64 13.65
CA GLY A 31 -1.29 -8.90 12.98
C GLY A 31 -1.42 -8.82 11.47
N PHE A 32 -0.69 -9.68 10.76
CA PHE A 32 -1.03 -9.97 9.37
C PHE A 32 -2.42 -10.61 9.30
N SER A 33 -3.18 -10.29 8.27
CA SER A 33 -4.53 -10.84 8.12
C SER A 33 -4.82 -11.14 6.67
N SER A 34 -5.29 -12.37 6.42
CA SER A 34 -5.83 -12.75 5.13
C SER A 34 -7.21 -12.08 4.94
N CYS A 35 -7.40 -11.50 3.76
CA CYS A 35 -8.60 -10.82 3.31
C CYS A 35 -8.90 -11.29 1.88
N THR A 36 -10.10 -10.99 1.41
CA THR A 36 -10.51 -11.26 0.03
C THR A 36 -11.11 -10.01 -0.61
N SER A 37 -11.01 -9.86 -1.92
CA SER A 37 -11.77 -8.83 -2.67
C SER A 37 -13.18 -9.31 -3.08
N LYS A 38 -13.52 -10.58 -2.84
CA LYS A 38 -14.81 -11.17 -3.21
C LYS A 38 -15.66 -11.48 -1.97
N LEU A 39 -16.80 -10.81 -1.82
CA LEU A 39 -17.77 -11.17 -0.77
C LEU A 39 -18.28 -12.61 -0.89
N SER A 40 -18.39 -13.16 -2.10
CA SER A 40 -18.88 -14.52 -2.31
C SER A 40 -18.02 -15.58 -1.63
N VAL A 41 -16.70 -15.35 -1.52
CA VAL A 41 -15.77 -16.25 -0.83
C VAL A 41 -16.12 -16.37 0.65
N LEU A 42 -16.62 -15.29 1.27
CA LEU A 42 -16.97 -15.29 2.68
C LEU A 42 -18.20 -16.16 3.01
N GLN A 43 -19.01 -16.55 2.03
CA GLN A 43 -20.13 -17.47 2.25
C GLN A 43 -19.67 -18.87 2.67
N ASN A 44 -18.42 -19.24 2.39
CA ASN A 44 -17.85 -20.50 2.85
C ASN A 44 -17.76 -20.52 4.39
N GLU A 45 -18.20 -21.64 4.98
CA GLU A 45 -18.19 -21.90 6.41
C GLU A 45 -16.79 -21.91 7.04
N GLN A 46 -15.72 -21.97 6.26
CA GLN A 46 -14.36 -21.79 6.80
C GLN A 46 -14.02 -20.32 7.11
N PHE A 47 -14.74 -19.36 6.52
CA PHE A 47 -14.51 -17.92 6.71
C PHE A 47 -15.60 -17.28 7.58
N LEU A 48 -16.63 -16.69 6.97
CA LEU A 48 -17.74 -16.06 7.71
C LEU A 48 -18.87 -17.07 7.93
N GLY A 49 -19.22 -17.83 6.89
CA GLY A 49 -20.40 -18.71 6.93
C GLY A 49 -21.71 -17.94 7.09
N THR A 50 -22.78 -18.67 7.35
CA THR A 50 -24.15 -18.12 7.37
C THR A 50 -24.82 -18.15 8.74
N THR A 51 -24.22 -18.81 9.73
CA THR A 51 -24.82 -19.07 11.04
C THR A 51 -23.91 -18.66 12.19
N GLY A 52 -24.52 -18.40 13.36
CA GLY A 52 -23.84 -18.06 14.61
C GLY A 52 -23.28 -16.63 14.69
N PRO A 53 -22.82 -16.20 15.88
CA PRO A 53 -22.22 -14.90 16.10
C PRO A 53 -20.99 -14.68 15.23
N ARG A 54 -21.06 -13.67 14.37
CA ARG A 54 -20.01 -13.39 13.40
C ARG A 54 -19.90 -11.92 13.05
N THR A 55 -18.69 -11.52 12.70
CA THR A 55 -18.35 -10.16 12.32
C THR A 55 -17.77 -10.12 10.91
N LEU A 56 -18.33 -9.28 10.06
CA LEU A 56 -17.79 -8.94 8.75
C LEU A 56 -17.09 -7.58 8.82
N PHE A 57 -15.81 -7.56 8.50
CA PHE A 57 -15.06 -6.33 8.29
C PHE A 57 -15.05 -5.98 6.80
N THR A 58 -15.48 -4.77 6.46
CA THR A 58 -15.26 -4.14 5.17
C THR A 58 -14.18 -3.09 5.35
N ILE A 59 -13.05 -3.26 4.66
CA ILE A 59 -11.83 -2.49 4.92
C ILE A 59 -11.46 -1.73 3.64
N GLU A 60 -11.52 -0.41 3.70
CA GLU A 60 -10.92 0.47 2.69
C GLU A 60 -9.44 0.63 3.04
N CYS A 61 -8.53 0.12 2.19
CA CYS A 61 -7.09 0.15 2.44
C CYS A 61 -6.29 0.40 1.16
N ASP A 62 -5.09 0.98 1.31
CA ASP A 62 -4.10 1.12 0.23
C ASP A 62 -2.91 0.16 0.42
N SER A 63 -2.72 -0.37 1.63
CA SER A 63 -1.56 -1.17 1.97
C SER A 63 -1.70 -2.66 1.64
N GLY A 64 -2.92 -3.11 1.32
CA GLY A 64 -3.23 -4.49 0.96
C GLY A 64 -2.34 -5.02 -0.18
N LYS A 65 -1.83 -6.25 0.00
CA LYS A 65 -0.98 -6.93 -0.99
C LYS A 65 -1.75 -8.06 -1.65
N ASP A 66 -2.03 -7.88 -2.93
CA ASP A 66 -2.59 -8.91 -3.78
C ASP A 66 -1.58 -10.06 -3.94
N ILE A 67 -1.86 -11.18 -3.28
CA ILE A 67 -1.00 -12.37 -3.33
C ILE A 67 -1.63 -13.50 -4.16
N ARG A 68 -2.64 -13.19 -4.99
CA ARG A 68 -3.38 -14.18 -5.80
C ARG A 68 -2.48 -15.03 -6.68
N LYS A 69 -1.41 -14.44 -7.22
CA LYS A 69 -0.42 -15.14 -8.06
C LYS A 69 0.48 -16.12 -7.28
N TYR A 70 0.46 -16.05 -5.95
CA TYR A 70 1.28 -16.85 -5.06
C TYR A 70 0.44 -17.74 -4.13
N SER A 71 -0.89 -17.58 -4.12
CA SER A 71 -1.79 -18.41 -3.33
C SER A 71 -2.06 -19.73 -4.03
N PHE A 72 -2.06 -20.82 -3.25
CA PHE A 72 -2.37 -22.17 -3.73
C PHE A 72 -3.84 -22.29 -4.20
N PHE A 73 -4.72 -21.41 -3.69
CA PHE A 73 -6.14 -21.35 -4.01
C PHE A 73 -6.51 -20.04 -4.71
N GLN A 74 -6.27 -19.97 -6.03
CA GLN A 74 -6.53 -18.77 -6.83
C GLN A 74 -7.99 -18.27 -6.77
N ALA A 75 -8.94 -19.13 -6.41
CA ALA A 75 -10.36 -18.80 -6.30
C ALA A 75 -10.69 -17.82 -5.16
N GLU A 76 -9.83 -17.72 -4.14
CA GLU A 76 -10.10 -16.95 -2.92
C GLU A 76 -9.86 -15.44 -3.09
N ASP A 77 -9.26 -15.02 -4.22
CA ASP A 77 -8.84 -13.64 -4.46
C ASP A 77 -8.12 -13.02 -3.24
N GLU A 78 -7.14 -13.77 -2.74
CA GLU A 78 -6.48 -13.50 -1.47
C GLU A 78 -5.65 -12.21 -1.50
N ILE A 79 -5.91 -11.36 -0.52
CA ILE A 79 -5.21 -10.11 -0.25
C ILE A 79 -4.67 -10.17 1.18
N LEU A 80 -3.35 -10.00 1.32
CA LEU A 80 -2.72 -9.94 2.62
C LEU A 80 -2.73 -8.50 3.14
N LEU A 81 -3.42 -8.27 4.25
CA LEU A 81 -3.38 -7.03 4.99
C LEU A 81 -2.11 -6.99 5.86
N PRO A 82 -1.22 -6.00 5.71
CA PRO A 82 -0.01 -5.90 6.51
C PRO A 82 -0.29 -5.65 8.00
N ALA A 83 0.64 -6.11 8.84
CA ALA A 83 0.68 -5.76 10.25
C ALA A 83 0.99 -4.26 10.50
N ALA A 84 0.66 -3.80 11.70
CA ALA A 84 0.93 -2.46 12.22
C ALA A 84 0.40 -1.33 11.31
N ARG A 85 -0.82 -1.49 10.81
CA ARG A 85 -1.58 -0.45 10.08
C ARG A 85 -2.59 0.20 11.02
N GLN A 86 -2.89 1.48 10.79
CA GLN A 86 -3.85 2.20 11.61
C GLN A 86 -5.18 2.30 10.88
N PHE A 87 -6.28 2.02 11.59
CA PHE A 87 -7.63 2.08 11.03
C PHE A 87 -8.54 2.92 11.90
N LYS A 88 -9.54 3.52 11.26
CA LYS A 88 -10.70 4.14 11.91
C LYS A 88 -11.94 3.30 11.62
N VAL A 89 -12.74 3.05 12.65
CA VAL A 89 -14.09 2.50 12.50
C VAL A 89 -15.00 3.61 11.97
N VAL A 90 -15.47 3.49 10.74
CA VAL A 90 -16.27 4.54 10.07
C VAL A 90 -17.77 4.31 10.19
N ALA A 91 -18.21 3.06 10.27
CA ALA A 91 -19.62 2.72 10.45
C ALA A 91 -19.76 1.31 11.06
N CYS A 92 -20.88 1.07 11.72
CA CYS A 92 -21.27 -0.23 12.23
C CYS A 92 -22.74 -0.53 11.92
N LEU A 93 -23.05 -1.79 11.60
CA LEU A 93 -24.42 -2.23 11.33
C LEU A 93 -24.68 -3.62 11.91
N SER A 94 -25.79 -3.78 12.62
CA SER A 94 -26.32 -5.10 12.99
C SER A 94 -27.37 -5.52 11.97
N GLN A 95 -27.14 -6.65 11.28
CA GLN A 95 -27.99 -7.09 10.16
C GLN A 95 -28.95 -8.23 10.54
N GLY A 96 -29.10 -8.52 11.84
CA GLY A 96 -29.84 -9.68 12.36
C GLY A 96 -29.10 -11.00 12.14
N LYS A 97 -29.69 -12.11 12.63
CA LYS A 97 -29.11 -13.47 12.53
C LYS A 97 -27.64 -13.54 13.00
N ASP A 98 -27.34 -12.82 14.08
CA ASP A 98 -26.02 -12.74 14.72
C ASP A 98 -24.88 -12.23 13.82
N LEU A 99 -25.20 -11.52 12.72
CA LEU A 99 -24.23 -10.84 11.88
C LEU A 99 -24.04 -9.38 12.30
N TYR A 100 -22.79 -9.02 12.57
CA TYR A 100 -22.36 -7.65 12.80
C TYR A 100 -21.40 -7.21 11.68
N MET A 101 -21.60 -6.02 11.13
CA MET A 101 -20.76 -5.45 10.09
C MET A 101 -20.01 -4.25 10.64
N VAL A 102 -18.71 -4.20 10.36
CA VAL A 102 -17.81 -3.11 10.75
C VAL A 102 -17.13 -2.58 9.50
N GLN A 103 -17.31 -1.30 9.22
CA GLN A 103 -16.58 -0.62 8.17
C GLN A 103 -15.33 0.05 8.75
N LEU A 104 -14.19 -0.22 8.13
CA LEU A 104 -12.88 0.29 8.50
C LEU A 104 -12.30 1.10 7.34
N LYS A 105 -11.64 2.20 7.69
CA LYS A 105 -10.82 2.97 6.76
C LYS A 105 -9.40 3.03 7.27
N GLU A 106 -8.44 2.62 6.44
CA GLU A 106 -7.02 2.81 6.71
C GLU A 106 -6.71 4.29 6.79
N ILE A 107 -5.94 4.67 7.80
CA ILE A 107 -5.47 6.03 8.00
C ILE A 107 -3.94 6.01 8.11
N GLN A 108 -3.30 7.06 7.61
CA GLN A 108 -1.86 7.21 7.73
C GLN A 108 -1.53 7.68 9.15
N PRO A 109 -0.72 6.94 9.92
CA PRO A 109 -0.27 7.38 11.23
C PRO A 109 0.71 8.55 11.08
N GLN A 110 0.80 9.40 12.11
CA GLN A 110 1.79 10.49 12.16
C GLN A 110 3.22 9.96 12.07
N PHE A 111 3.47 8.78 12.64
CA PHE A 111 4.74 8.07 12.58
C PHE A 111 4.48 6.62 12.12
N PRO A 112 5.09 6.16 11.02
CA PRO A 112 4.92 4.78 10.56
C PRO A 112 5.44 3.79 11.60
N LEU A 113 4.61 2.79 11.95
CA LEU A 113 5.00 1.75 12.90
C LEU A 113 5.91 0.68 12.26
N ILE A 114 5.70 0.38 10.98
CA ILE A 114 6.53 -0.52 10.18
C ILE A 114 6.60 0.05 8.76
N GLU A 115 7.79 0.32 8.26
CA GLU A 115 8.01 0.66 6.85
C GLU A 115 7.97 -0.61 5.99
N LEU A 116 7.03 -0.66 5.05
CA LEU A 116 7.10 -1.62 3.95
C LEU A 116 8.14 -1.10 2.97
N VAL A 117 9.17 -1.92 2.71
CA VAL A 117 10.35 -1.69 1.85
C VAL A 117 10.35 -0.34 1.12
N PRO A 118 11.33 0.56 1.37
CA PRO A 118 11.41 1.86 0.74
C PRO A 118 11.22 1.77 -0.77
N LYS A 119 10.40 2.68 -1.33
CA LYS A 119 10.37 2.85 -2.79
C LYS A 119 11.81 3.18 -3.23
N PRO A 120 12.36 2.53 -4.27
CA PRO A 120 13.67 2.89 -4.77
C PRO A 120 13.66 4.39 -5.08
N SER A 121 14.59 5.12 -4.46
CA SER A 121 14.79 6.54 -4.74
C SER A 121 15.04 6.70 -6.24
N PRO A 122 14.50 7.75 -6.90
CA PRO A 122 14.88 8.04 -8.27
C PRO A 122 16.39 8.21 -8.31
N THR A 123 17.06 7.32 -9.05
CA THR A 123 18.50 7.41 -9.28
C THR A 123 18.77 8.82 -9.81
N PRO A 124 19.72 9.58 -9.24
CA PRO A 124 20.14 10.83 -9.86
C PRO A 124 20.49 10.51 -11.31
N GLY A 125 19.77 11.15 -12.25
CA GLY A 125 20.09 11.03 -13.67
C GLY A 125 21.56 11.39 -13.90
N PRO A 126 22.20 10.88 -14.97
CA PRO A 126 23.58 11.20 -15.26
C PRO A 126 23.77 12.72 -15.22
N SER A 127 24.70 13.18 -14.40
CA SER A 127 25.04 14.61 -14.31
C SER A 127 25.38 15.11 -15.71
N PRO A 128 24.93 16.31 -16.13
CA PRO A 128 25.30 16.86 -17.41
C PRO A 128 26.83 16.90 -17.54
N PRO A 129 27.39 16.60 -18.72
CA PRO A 129 28.83 16.60 -18.92
C PRO A 129 29.39 17.96 -18.51
N ARG A 130 30.45 17.93 -17.70
CA ARG A 130 31.13 19.12 -17.22
C ARG A 130 31.60 19.94 -18.44
N PRO A 131 31.38 21.26 -18.50
CA PRO A 131 31.88 22.08 -19.60
C PRO A 131 33.39 21.91 -19.75
N ILE A 132 33.84 21.61 -20.97
CA ILE A 132 35.27 21.50 -21.29
C ILE A 132 35.90 22.89 -21.08
N PRO A 133 37.02 23.01 -20.33
CA PRO A 133 37.72 24.28 -20.21
C PRO A 133 38.13 24.80 -21.59
N ILE A 134 37.70 26.02 -21.93
CA ILE A 134 38.15 26.70 -23.14
C ILE A 134 39.63 27.04 -22.94
N VAL A 135 40.51 26.30 -23.61
CA VAL A 135 41.93 26.63 -23.65
C VAL A 135 42.10 27.82 -24.61
N PRO A 136 42.70 28.95 -24.19
CA PRO A 136 42.95 30.07 -25.08
C PRO A 136 43.85 29.64 -26.24
N ASN A 137 43.45 29.98 -27.47
CA ASN A 137 44.30 29.75 -28.64
C ASN A 137 45.62 30.51 -28.52
N PRO A 138 46.76 29.93 -28.93
CA PRO A 138 48.02 30.62 -28.93
C PRO A 138 48.00 31.81 -29.90
N PRO A 139 48.74 32.90 -29.60
CA PRO A 139 48.75 34.10 -30.42
C PRO A 139 49.30 33.80 -31.82
N ILE A 140 48.58 34.29 -32.84
CA ILE A 140 48.98 34.23 -34.24
C ILE A 140 50.27 35.04 -34.42
N LYS A 141 51.37 34.38 -34.81
CA LYS A 141 52.60 35.07 -35.20
C LYS A 141 52.39 35.72 -36.57
N THR A 142 52.23 37.03 -36.60
CA THR A 142 52.28 37.85 -37.82
C THR A 142 53.70 37.79 -38.39
N LYS A 143 53.87 37.15 -39.55
CA LYS A 143 55.12 37.26 -40.34
C LYS A 143 55.23 38.68 -40.88
N GLY A 144 56.10 39.49 -40.29
CA GLY A 144 56.51 40.77 -40.86
C GLY A 144 57.15 40.55 -42.24
N ARG A 145 56.53 41.09 -43.28
CA ARG A 145 57.15 41.24 -44.61
C ARG A 145 58.16 42.37 -44.51
N ASN A 146 59.43 42.04 -44.69
CA ASN A 146 60.52 42.99 -44.76
C ASN A 146 60.55 43.58 -46.19
N ILE A 147 60.30 44.87 -46.31
CA ILE A 147 60.44 45.63 -47.56
C ILE A 147 61.81 46.31 -47.47
N LYS A 148 62.74 45.90 -48.34
CA LYS A 148 64.02 46.59 -48.51
C LYS A 148 63.87 47.66 -49.59
N ASN A 149 64.44 48.83 -49.28
CA ASN A 149 64.57 50.03 -50.12
C ASN A 149 65.06 49.76 -51.53
#